data_AF-A0A4R5BT78-F1
#
_entry.id   AF-A0A4R5BT78-F1
#
_cell.length_a   1.000
_cell.length_b   1.000
_cell.length_c   1.000
_cell.angle_alpha   90.00
_cell.angle_beta   90.00
_cell.angle_gamma   90.00
#
_symmetry.space_group_name_H-M   'P 1'
#
loop_
_entity.id
_entity.type
_entity.pdbx_description
1 polymer ?
#
loop_
_entity_poly.entity_id
_entity_poly.type
_entity_poly.pdbx_seq_one_letter_code
_entity_poly.pdbx_strand_id
1 'polypeptide(L)' 'MPASTILRSAVDTEFRDELVHSYGVSADSLPAAVEQPDQESLDFWTEGVAAMEIYACRNSCSFGPLTIVCDGDTK' A
#
# COMPACT_ATOMS: atom_id res chain seq x y z
N MET A 1 13.38 21.29 -4.44
CA MET A 1 13.03 20.00 -3.81
C MET A 1 12.94 18.92 -4.89
N PRO A 2 13.29 17.66 -4.60
CA PRO A 2 13.06 16.55 -5.51
C PRO A 2 11.56 16.35 -5.78
N ALA A 3 11.20 15.84 -6.97
CA ALA A 3 9.81 15.59 -7.34
C ALA A 3 9.11 14.61 -6.37
N SER A 4 9.84 13.61 -5.87
CA SER A 4 9.35 12.66 -4.88
C SER A 4 8.97 13.31 -3.54
N THR A 5 9.70 14.35 -3.11
CA THR A 5 9.39 15.10 -1.89
C THR A 5 8.10 15.92 -2.03
N ILE A 6 7.90 16.54 -3.19
CA ILE A 6 6.67 17.29 -3.48
C ILE A 6 5.46 16.35 -3.49
N LEU A 7 5.57 15.20 -4.17
CA LEU A 7 4.49 14.20 -4.21
C LEU A 7 4.18 13.65 -2.81
N ARG A 8 5.21 13.34 -2.02
CA ARG A 8 5.02 12.85 -0.65
C ARG A 8 4.26 13.86 0.21
N SER A 9 4.57 15.16 0.10
CA SER A 9 3.88 16.22 0.86
C SER A 9 2.38 16.38 0.52
N ALA A 10 1.91 15.75 -0.57
CA ALA A 10 0.50 15.71 -0.93
C ALA A 10 -0.23 14.51 -0.29
N VAL A 11 0.44 13.38 -0.07
CA VAL A 11 -0.21 12.12 0.36
C VAL A 11 0.04 11.77 1.84
N ASP A 12 1.06 12.37 2.44
CA ASP A 12 1.52 12.14 3.81
C ASP A 12 1.35 13.43 4.61
N THR A 13 0.29 13.49 5.42
CA THR A 13 -0.08 14.68 6.22
C THR A 13 0.92 14.96 7.33
N GLU A 14 1.49 13.92 7.96
CA GLU A 14 2.50 14.07 9.00
C GLU A 14 3.79 14.67 8.42
N PHE A 15 4.23 14.17 7.27
CA PHE A 15 5.38 14.71 6.56
C PHE A 15 5.15 16.16 6.10
N ARG A 16 3.95 16.47 5.62
CA ARG A 16 3.56 17.85 5.27
C ARG A 16 3.64 18.77 6.47
N ASP A 17 3.09 18.37 7.61
CA ASP A 17 3.12 19.15 8.85
C ASP A 17 4.55 19.36 9.32
N GLU A 18 5.41 18.34 9.23
CA GLU A 18 6.83 18.49 9.56
C GLU A 18 7.51 19.52 8.64
N LEU A 19 7.25 19.47 7.32
CA LEU A 19 7.79 20.45 6.37
C LEU A 19 7.37 21.89 6.71
N VAL A 20 6.12 22.10 7.10
CA VAL A 20 5.60 23.43 7.43
C VAL A 20 6.15 23.92 8.79
N HIS A 21 6.08 23.08 9.82
CA HIS A 21 6.35 23.50 11.20
C HIS A 21 7.82 23.39 11.60
N SER A 22 8.54 22.39 11.10
CA SER A 22 9.93 22.12 11.46
C SER A 22 10.92 22.68 10.44
N TYR A 23 10.53 22.73 9.16
CA TYR A 23 11.40 23.18 8.07
C TYR A 23 10.99 24.53 7.44
N GLY A 24 9.89 25.13 7.91
CA GLY A 24 9.46 26.48 7.51
C GLY A 24 9.02 26.61 6.06
N VAL A 25 8.63 25.49 5.43
CA VAL A 25 8.11 25.50 4.06
C VAL A 25 6.72 26.13 4.08
N SER A 26 6.47 27.09 3.18
CA SER A 26 5.15 27.70 3.09
C SER A 26 4.11 26.66 2.65
N ALA A 27 2.98 26.57 3.36
CA ALA A 27 1.89 25.68 3.00
C ALA A 27 1.34 25.96 1.58
N ASP A 28 1.38 27.21 1.14
CA ASP A 28 0.94 27.64 -0.21
C ASP A 28 1.89 27.17 -1.32
N SER A 29 3.14 26.83 -0.95
CA SER A 29 4.13 26.30 -1.89
C SER A 29 4.06 24.79 -2.06
N LEU A 30 3.25 24.12 -1.24
CA LEU A 30 3.02 22.68 -1.30
C LEU A 30 1.73 22.38 -2.09
N PRO A 31 1.69 21.30 -2.87
CA PRO A 31 0.48 20.85 -3.54
C PRO A 31 -0.65 20.62 -2.53
N ALA A 32 -1.91 20.65 -3.00
CA ALA A 32 -3.04 20.31 -2.16
C ALA A 32 -2.88 18.90 -1.56
N ALA A 33 -3.29 18.73 -0.31
CA ALA A 33 -3.34 17.41 0.31
C ALA A 33 -4.37 16.55 -0.44
N VAL A 34 -3.98 15.31 -0.72
CA VAL A 34 -4.85 14.28 -1.27
C VAL A 34 -5.55 13.62 -0.09
N GLU A 35 -6.86 13.46 -0.20
CA GLU A 35 -7.66 12.75 0.78
C GLU A 35 -7.23 11.28 0.79
N GLN A 36 -6.89 10.77 1.98
CA GLN A 36 -6.55 9.36 2.11
C GLN A 36 -7.81 8.51 1.92
N PRO A 37 -7.72 7.36 1.23
CA PRO A 37 -8.83 6.43 1.16
C PRO A 37 -9.23 6.03 2.59
N ASP A 38 -10.53 5.92 2.81
CA ASP A 38 -11.06 5.46 4.08
C ASP A 38 -10.68 4.00 4.36
N GLN A 39 -10.77 3.60 5.63
CA GLN A 39 -10.37 2.25 6.05
C GLN A 39 -11.20 1.16 5.37
N GLU A 40 -12.49 1.39 5.09
CA GLU A 40 -13.34 0.41 4.42
C GLU A 40 -12.88 0.19 2.97
N SER A 41 -12.53 1.27 2.27
CA SER A 41 -11.91 1.21 0.94
C SER A 41 -10.59 0.42 0.98
N LEU A 42 -9.71 0.72 1.94
CA LEU A 42 -8.43 0.01 2.09
C LEU A 42 -8.62 -1.48 2.39
N ASP A 43 -9.57 -1.82 3.26
CA ASP A 43 -9.89 -3.19 3.63
C ASP A 43 -10.45 -3.95 2.43
N PHE A 44 -11.31 -3.33 1.63
CA PHE A 44 -11.83 -3.93 0.38
C PHE A 44 -10.71 -4.28 -0.60
N TRP A 45 -9.75 -3.38 -0.83
CA TRP A 45 -8.62 -3.66 -1.70
C TRP A 45 -7.71 -4.76 -1.12
N THR A 46 -7.50 -4.75 0.20
CA THR A 46 -6.68 -5.75 0.90
C THR A 46 -7.32 -7.13 0.81
N GLU A 47 -8.64 -7.23 1.00
CA GLU A 47 -9.40 -8.47 0.82
C GLU A 47 -9.32 -8.97 -0.62
N GLY A 48 -9.42 -8.06 -1.60
CA GLY A 48 -9.24 -8.39 -3.01
C GLY A 48 -7.86 -8.98 -3.33
N VAL A 49 -6.79 -8.38 -2.80
CA VAL A 49 -5.42 -8.89 -2.94
C VAL A 49 -5.26 -10.25 -2.26
N ALA A 50 -5.73 -10.39 -1.02
CA ALA A 50 -5.70 -11.66 -0.30
C ALA A 50 -6.49 -12.76 -1.03
N ALA A 51 -7.63 -12.43 -1.61
CA ALA A 51 -8.42 -13.36 -2.42
C ALA A 51 -7.68 -13.81 -3.69
N MET A 52 -6.96 -12.88 -4.34
CA MET A 52 -6.10 -13.21 -5.49
C MET A 52 -4.94 -14.13 -5.10
N GLU A 53 -4.29 -13.88 -3.97
CA GLU A 53 -3.22 -14.72 -3.43
C GLU A 53 -3.71 -16.13 -3.07
N ILE A 54 -4.88 -16.24 -2.42
CA ILE A 54 -5.52 -17.53 -2.10
C ILE A 54 -5.88 -18.29 -3.38
N TYR A 55 -6.43 -17.61 -4.38
CA TYR A 55 -6.78 -18.21 -5.67
C TYR A 55 -5.53 -18.71 -6.43
N ALA A 56 -4.47 -17.91 -6.45
CA ALA A 56 -3.19 -18.29 -7.05
C ALA A 56 -2.58 -19.52 -6.36
N CYS A 57 -2.61 -19.55 -5.02
CA CYS A 57 -2.17 -20.68 -4.22
C CYS A 57 -2.97 -21.94 -4.59
N ARG A 58 -4.31 -21.87 -4.61
CA ARG A 58 -5.16 -23.01 -4.99
C ARG A 58 -4.85 -23.58 -6.37
N ASN A 59 -4.49 -22.73 -7.33
CA ASN A 59 -4.15 -23.15 -8.69
C ASN A 59 -2.72 -23.70 -8.84
N SER A 60 -1.80 -23.36 -7.94
CA SER A 60 -0.45 -23.94 -7.91
C SER A 60 -0.38 -25.27 -7.15
N CYS A 61 -1.40 -25.61 -6.35
CA CYS A 61 -1.43 -26.90 -5.67
C CYS A 61 -1.68 -28.05 -6.67
N SER A 62 -0.71 -28.94 -6.85
CA SER A 62 -0.93 -30.18 -7.60
C SER A 62 -1.68 -31.19 -6.73
N PHE A 63 -2.92 -31.56 -7.12
CA PHE A 63 -3.68 -32.59 -6.43
C PHE A 63 -3.10 -33.98 -6.73
N GLY A 64 -2.41 -34.58 -5.75
CA GLY A 64 -2.02 -35.99 -5.72
C GLY A 64 -2.75 -36.75 -4.60
N PRO A 65 -2.83 -38.10 -4.64
CA PRO A 65 -3.66 -38.90 -3.74
C PRO A 65 -3.25 -38.88 -2.25
N LEU A 66 -2.14 -38.25 -1.87
CA LEU A 66 -1.66 -38.24 -0.47
C LEU A 66 -1.09 -36.91 0.05
N THR A 67 -1.02 -35.81 -0.70
CA THR A 67 -0.47 -34.55 -0.16
C THR A 67 -0.95 -33.32 -0.94
N ILE A 68 -1.42 -32.29 -0.23
CA ILE A 68 -1.61 -30.94 -0.78
C ILE A 68 -0.24 -30.25 -0.69
N VAL A 69 0.51 -30.22 -1.80
CA VAL A 69 1.69 -29.37 -1.92
C VAL A 69 1.24 -28.11 -2.64
N CYS A 70 0.96 -27.05 -1.88
CA CYS A 70 0.82 -25.71 -2.41
C CYS A 70 2.21 -25.08 -2.32
N ASP A 71 2.74 -24.60 -3.44
CA ASP A 71 4.10 -24.10 -3.56
C ASP A 71 4.33 -22.91 -2.60
N GLY A 72 4.78 -23.23 -1.39
CA GLY A 72 5.40 -22.33 -0.45
C GLY A 72 6.79 -22.90 -0.23
N ASP A 73 7.76 -22.33 -0.94
CA ASP A 73 9.21 -22.59 -0.87
C ASP A 73 9.59 -23.82 -0.04
N THR A 74 9.77 -24.94 -0.73
CA THR A 74 10.45 -26.11 -0.16
C THR A 74 11.72 -25.68 0.57
N LYS A 75 11.77 -25.94 1.88
CA LYS A 75 13.02 -26.21 2.59
C LYS A 75 12.95 -27.60 3.21
#